data_AF-A0A444VR89-F1
#
_entry.id   AF-A0A444VR89-F1
#
_cell.length_a   1.000
_cell.length_b   1.000
_cell.length_c   1.000
_cell.angle_alpha   90.00
_cell.angle_beta   90.00
_cell.angle_gamma   90.00
#
_symmetry.space_group_name_H-M   'P 1'
#
loop_
_entity.id
_entity.type
_entity.pdbx_description
1 polymer ?
#
loop_
_entity_poly.entity_id
_entity_poly.type
_entity_poly.pdbx_seq_one_letter_code
_entity_poly.pdbx_strand_id
1 'polypeptide(L)'
;MEILITTMLVLLLVALVFLGYKLLRFMFKSKGHAMVSLSLCGIVLLIMGVNNVFFKKMHFIPSKVYPDLYLVKYPIKDKKELNTAIKEYVIEQVNKSNESVSTLKAASNYSLRFYQYSKSWGINLFADAGTAYFLENEEDPSGFVVEELSMYSNYRLAEFHWNPCENGSGQYCGELIYFDKGEVSKTEILWDMVPVKSNTRSKK
;
A
#
# COMPACT_ATOMS: atom_id res chain seq x y z
N MET A 1 -9.26 38.67 -8.60
CA MET A 1 -9.32 37.71 -7.47
C MET A 1 -7.94 37.32 -6.95
N GLU A 2 -6.94 37.18 -7.82
CA GLU A 2 -5.56 36.84 -7.44
C GLU A 2 -4.94 37.81 -6.42
N ILE A 3 -5.00 39.12 -6.67
CA ILE A 3 -4.43 40.14 -5.77
C ILE A 3 -4.98 39.99 -4.34
N LEU A 4 -6.30 39.77 -4.20
CA LEU A 4 -6.99 39.64 -2.91
C LEU A 4 -6.54 38.38 -2.14
N ILE A 5 -6.32 37.27 -2.85
CA ILE A 5 -5.79 36.02 -2.29
C ILE A 5 -4.33 36.22 -1.83
N THR A 6 -3.50 36.86 -2.65
CA THR A 6 -2.10 37.14 -2.30
C THR A 6 -2.00 38.00 -1.04
N THR A 7 -2.80 39.06 -0.91
CA THR A 7 -2.79 39.92 0.27
C THR A 7 -3.24 39.18 1.53
N MET A 8 -4.24 38.28 1.40
CA MET A 8 -4.70 37.45 2.51
C MET A 8 -3.60 36.46 2.97
N LEU A 9 -2.86 35.87 2.03
CA LEU A 9 -1.74 34.98 2.30
C LEU A 9 -0.59 35.69 3.04
N VAL A 10 -0.25 36.91 2.63
CA VAL A 10 0.77 37.73 3.31
C VAL A 10 0.33 38.07 4.74
N LEU A 11 -0.93 38.47 4.94
CA LEU A 11 -1.49 38.73 6.27
C LEU A 11 -1.47 37.48 7.17
N LEU A 12 -1.85 36.32 6.63
CA LEU A 12 -1.78 35.04 7.34
C LEU A 12 -0.34 34.74 7.76
N LEU A 13 0.63 34.96 6.88
CA LEU A 13 2.04 34.70 7.15
C LEU A 13 2.59 35.61 8.25
N VAL A 14 2.25 36.90 8.23
CA VAL A 14 2.58 37.85 9.31
C VAL A 14 1.96 37.42 10.64
N ALA A 15 0.69 37.01 10.64
CA ALA A 15 0.02 36.52 11.85
C ALA A 15 0.68 35.25 12.42
N LEU A 16 1.07 34.31 11.56
CA LEU A 16 1.78 33.09 11.96
C LEU A 16 3.16 33.40 12.55
N VAL A 17 3.92 34.30 11.94
CA VAL A 17 5.23 34.73 12.46
C VAL A 17 5.08 35.41 13.83
N PHE A 18 4.07 36.28 13.98
CA PHE A 18 3.79 36.94 15.25
C PHE A 18 3.38 35.95 16.35
N LEU A 19 2.52 34.98 16.04
CA LEU A 19 2.13 33.91 16.95
C LEU A 19 3.33 33.04 17.34
N GLY A 20 4.16 32.65 16.36
CA GLY A 20 5.38 31.89 16.60
C GLY A 20 6.35 32.62 17.52
N TYR A 21 6.59 33.91 17.28
CA TYR A 21 7.42 34.75 18.16
C TYR A 21 6.84 34.86 19.58
N LYS A 22 5.52 35.04 19.71
CA LYS A 22 4.85 35.12 21.02
C LYS A 22 4.97 33.81 21.80
N LEU A 23 4.83 32.67 21.12
CA LEU A 23 5.01 31.34 21.71
C LEU A 23 6.47 31.11 22.14
N LEU A 24 7.44 31.43 21.29
CA LEU A 24 8.87 31.39 21.62
C LEU A 24 9.17 32.25 22.85
N ARG A 25 8.73 33.51 22.84
CA ARG A 25 8.93 34.43 23.96
C ARG A 25 8.28 33.93 25.24
N PHE A 26 7.12 33.28 25.16
CA PHE A 26 6.45 32.66 26.30
C PHE A 26 7.22 31.46 26.85
N MET A 27 7.73 30.59 25.96
CA MET A 27 8.57 29.45 26.34
C MET A 27 9.85 29.89 27.05
N PHE A 28 10.48 30.98 26.61
CA PHE A 28 11.72 31.50 27.20
C PHE A 28 11.52 32.55 28.31
N LYS A 29 10.26 32.86 28.70
CA LYS A 29 9.96 33.92 29.68
C LYS A 29 10.45 33.59 31.09
N SER A 30 10.50 32.32 31.48
CA SER A 30 11.02 31.89 32.77
C SER A 30 11.69 30.53 32.66
N LYS A 31 12.68 30.26 33.52
CA LYS A 31 13.35 28.95 33.60
C LYS A 31 12.35 27.81 33.83
N GLY A 32 11.26 28.07 34.57
CA GLY A 32 10.19 27.10 34.80
C GLY A 32 9.36 26.79 33.56
N HIS A 33 8.94 27.80 32.79
CA HIS A 33 8.19 27.59 31.54
C HIS A 33 9.03 26.91 30.47
N ALA A 34 10.32 27.25 30.38
CA ALA A 34 11.27 26.62 29.47
C ALA A 34 11.44 25.13 29.80
N MET A 35 11.58 24.77 31.08
CA MET A 35 11.76 23.40 31.52
C MET A 35 10.50 22.54 31.29
N VAL A 36 9.31 23.09 31.58
CA VAL A 36 8.04 22.41 31.29
C VAL A 36 7.84 22.20 29.80
N SER A 37 8.11 23.22 28.98
CA SER A 37 7.94 23.11 27.53
C SER A 37 8.94 22.13 26.89
N LEU A 38 10.19 22.11 27.36
CA LEU A 38 11.20 21.16 26.90
C LEU A 38 10.82 19.72 27.28
N SER A 39 10.32 19.51 28.49
CA SER A 39 9.82 18.21 28.96
C SER A 39 8.65 17.73 28.09
N LEU A 40 7.68 18.61 27.81
CA LEU A 40 6.52 18.28 26.99
C LEU A 40 6.92 17.95 25.54
N CYS A 41 7.89 18.69 24.98
CA CYS A 41 8.43 18.41 23.65
C CYS A 41 9.16 17.06 23.62
N GLY A 42 9.96 16.74 24.64
CA GLY A 42 10.60 15.45 24.80
C GLY A 42 9.60 14.29 24.87
N ILE A 43 8.51 14.45 25.63
CA ILE A 43 7.44 13.45 25.72
C ILE A 43 6.77 13.24 24.34
N VAL A 44 6.45 14.32 23.62
CA VAL A 44 5.86 14.21 22.27
C VAL A 44 6.79 13.49 21.30
N LEU A 45 8.09 13.80 21.33
CA LEU A 45 9.08 13.11 20.50
C LEU A 45 9.22 11.63 20.86
N LEU A 46 9.19 11.29 22.16
CA LEU A 46 9.20 9.90 22.61
C LEU A 46 7.94 9.16 22.16
N ILE A 47 6.75 9.76 22.32
CA ILE A 47 5.48 9.18 21.85
C ILE A 47 5.54 8.96 20.33
N MET A 48 6.01 9.94 19.55
CA MET A 48 6.18 9.77 18.10
C MET A 48 7.18 8.67 17.76
N GLY A 49 8.32 8.60 18.45
CA GLY A 49 9.35 7.59 18.25
C GLY A 49 8.82 6.18 18.54
N VAL A 50 8.20 5.99 19.69
CA VAL A 50 7.56 4.72 20.09
C VAL A 50 6.46 4.34 19.10
N ASN A 51 5.61 5.28 18.69
CA ASN A 51 4.54 5.03 17.72
C ASN A 51 5.11 4.59 16.36
N ASN A 52 6.18 5.22 15.90
CA ASN A 52 6.81 4.91 14.62
C ASN A 52 7.51 3.54 14.64
N VAL A 53 8.09 3.13 15.77
CA VAL A 53 8.82 1.86 15.90
C VAL A 53 7.88 0.68 16.20
N PHE A 54 6.93 0.85 17.13
CA PHE A 54 6.14 -0.28 17.65
C PHE A 54 4.75 -0.40 17.04
N PHE A 55 4.14 0.69 16.56
CA PHE A 55 2.74 0.69 16.13
C PHE A 55 2.56 0.72 14.61
N LYS A 56 3.62 0.95 13.83
CA LYS A 56 3.60 0.74 12.38
C LYS A 56 3.75 -0.75 12.05
N LYS A 57 2.68 -1.51 12.28
CA LYS A 57 2.59 -2.89 11.81
C LYS A 57 2.16 -2.92 10.35
N MET A 58 2.78 -3.82 9.61
CA MET A 58 2.41 -4.10 8.22
C MET A 58 0.97 -4.60 8.17
N HIS A 59 0.20 -4.11 7.21
CA HIS A 59 -1.16 -4.60 6.96
C HIS A 59 -1.53 -4.47 5.48
N PHE A 60 -2.41 -5.37 5.04
CA PHE A 60 -2.93 -5.45 3.68
C PHE A 60 -4.28 -4.75 3.61
N ILE A 61 -4.41 -3.80 2.68
CA ILE A 61 -5.63 -3.02 2.47
C ILE A 61 -6.21 -3.45 1.12
N PRO A 62 -7.37 -4.14 1.08
CA PRO A 62 -8.02 -4.49 -0.17
C PRO A 62 -8.57 -3.24 -0.85
N SER A 63 -8.51 -3.19 -2.18
CA SER A 63 -9.23 -2.20 -2.96
C SER A 63 -10.74 -2.49 -2.98
N LYS A 64 -11.56 -1.44 -2.98
CA LYS A 64 -13.02 -1.54 -3.17
C LYS A 64 -13.39 -1.68 -4.65
N VAL A 65 -12.49 -1.27 -5.54
CA VAL A 65 -12.69 -1.22 -7.00
C VAL A 65 -12.14 -2.47 -7.67
N TYR A 66 -10.96 -2.91 -7.24
CA TYR A 66 -10.25 -4.06 -7.80
C TYR A 66 -10.17 -5.19 -6.77
N PRO A 67 -11.00 -6.25 -6.88
CA PRO A 67 -11.04 -7.34 -5.91
C PRO A 67 -9.73 -8.12 -5.79
N ASP A 68 -8.88 -8.03 -6.81
CA ASP A 68 -7.56 -8.66 -6.89
C ASP A 68 -6.43 -7.76 -6.37
N LEU A 69 -6.69 -6.49 -6.02
CA LEU A 69 -5.65 -5.53 -5.64
C LEU A 69 -5.58 -5.32 -4.12
N TYR A 70 -4.36 -5.45 -3.59
CA TYR A 70 -4.06 -5.21 -2.18
C TYR A 70 -2.90 -4.22 -2.04
N LEU A 71 -3.11 -3.18 -1.23
CA LEU A 71 -2.06 -2.24 -0.88
C LEU A 71 -1.44 -2.60 0.48
N VAL A 72 -0.12 -2.78 0.49
CA VAL A 72 0.67 -3.09 1.68
C VAL A 72 1.13 -1.79 2.31
N LYS A 73 0.55 -1.46 3.47
CA LYS A 73 0.94 -0.27 4.24
C LYS A 73 1.98 -0.65 5.29
N TYR A 74 3.03 0.16 5.38
CA TYR A 74 4.21 -0.10 6.23
C TYR A 74 4.85 -1.47 5.94
N PRO A 75 5.28 -1.74 4.68
CA PRO A 75 5.94 -2.99 4.37
C PRO A 75 7.18 -3.19 5.24
N ILE A 76 7.40 -4.43 5.67
CA ILE A 76 8.59 -4.81 6.42
C ILE A 76 9.82 -4.55 5.53
N LYS A 77 10.87 -3.95 6.11
CA LYS A 77 12.09 -3.60 5.35
C LYS A 77 12.90 -4.82 4.94
N ASP A 78 12.90 -5.86 5.79
CA ASP A 78 13.50 -7.14 5.43
C ASP A 78 12.67 -7.81 4.33
N LYS A 79 13.32 -8.07 3.20
CA LYS A 79 12.65 -8.63 2.01
C LYS A 79 12.18 -10.06 2.23
N LYS A 80 12.89 -10.86 3.03
CA LYS A 80 12.53 -12.25 3.27
C LYS A 80 11.27 -12.31 4.14
N GLU A 81 11.20 -11.50 5.19
CA GLU A 81 10.02 -11.36 6.03
C GLU A 81 8.82 -10.82 5.25
N LEU A 82 9.02 -9.78 4.43
CA LEU A 82 7.95 -9.26 3.55
C LEU A 82 7.40 -10.33 2.61
N ASN A 83 8.29 -11.04 1.91
CA ASN A 83 7.89 -12.09 0.97
C ASN A 83 7.15 -13.23 1.69
N THR A 84 7.60 -13.57 2.91
CA THR A 84 6.95 -14.61 3.74
C THR A 84 5.54 -14.18 4.12
N ALA A 85 5.36 -12.94 4.57
CA ALA A 85 4.04 -12.43 4.95
C ALA A 85 3.08 -12.30 3.75
N ILE A 86 3.58 -11.92 2.57
CA ILE A 86 2.78 -11.92 1.33
C ILE A 86 2.35 -13.34 0.97
N LYS A 87 3.27 -14.31 1.03
CA LYS A 87 2.98 -15.73 0.76
C LYS A 87 1.90 -16.27 1.70
N GLU A 88 2.03 -16.01 3.00
CA GLU A 88 1.03 -16.43 4.00
C GLU A 88 -0.33 -15.81 3.70
N TYR A 89 -0.37 -14.52 3.34
CA TYR A 89 -1.60 -13.84 2.96
C TYR A 89 -2.25 -14.45 1.70
N VAL A 90 -1.46 -14.75 0.67
CA VAL A 90 -1.93 -15.42 -0.55
C VAL A 90 -2.55 -16.77 -0.22
N ILE A 91 -1.88 -17.60 0.58
CA ILE A 91 -2.40 -18.90 1.01
C ILE A 91 -3.72 -18.74 1.76
N GLU A 92 -3.84 -17.75 2.64
CA GLU A 92 -5.07 -17.45 3.36
C GLU A 92 -6.23 -17.06 2.41
N GLN A 93 -5.97 -16.16 1.46
CA GLN A 93 -6.98 -15.71 0.48
C GLN A 93 -7.41 -16.86 -0.44
N VAL A 94 -6.45 -17.66 -0.92
CA VAL A 94 -6.73 -18.83 -1.76
C VAL A 94 -7.61 -19.82 -0.99
N ASN A 95 -7.27 -20.15 0.26
CA ASN A 95 -8.05 -21.08 1.08
C ASN A 95 -9.48 -20.58 1.34
N LYS A 96 -9.66 -19.27 1.55
CA LYS A 96 -11.00 -18.65 1.66
C LYS A 96 -11.78 -18.72 0.34
N SER A 97 -11.10 -18.53 -0.78
CA SER A 97 -11.71 -18.54 -2.12
C SER A 97 -11.99 -19.95 -2.65
N ASN A 98 -11.34 -21.01 -2.15
CA ASN A 98 -11.54 -22.38 -2.62
C ASN A 98 -12.97 -22.91 -2.42
N GLU A 99 -13.79 -22.29 -1.55
CA GLU A 99 -15.23 -22.57 -1.50
C GLU A 99 -16.00 -22.04 -2.74
N SER A 100 -15.49 -21.00 -3.41
CA SER A 100 -16.12 -20.34 -4.56
C SER A 100 -15.43 -20.59 -5.92
N VAL A 101 -14.12 -20.86 -5.94
CA VAL A 101 -13.32 -21.16 -7.15
C VAL A 101 -13.48 -22.64 -7.54
N SER A 102 -14.70 -23.06 -7.85
CA SER A 102 -15.00 -24.46 -8.19
C SER A 102 -14.77 -24.83 -9.66
N THR A 103 -14.33 -23.89 -10.51
CA THR A 103 -14.20 -24.10 -11.96
C THR A 103 -12.83 -23.69 -12.50
N LEU A 104 -12.31 -24.46 -13.47
CA LEU A 104 -11.04 -24.17 -14.16
C LEU A 104 -10.95 -22.75 -14.74
N LYS A 105 -12.07 -22.23 -15.28
CA LYS A 105 -12.13 -20.87 -15.85
C LYS A 105 -12.04 -19.77 -14.79
N ALA A 106 -12.53 -20.03 -13.58
CA ALA A 106 -12.40 -19.10 -12.47
C ALA A 106 -10.96 -19.09 -11.95
N ALA A 107 -10.30 -20.26 -11.90
CA ALA A 107 -8.89 -20.36 -11.52
C ALA A 107 -7.97 -19.62 -12.49
N SER A 108 -8.15 -19.77 -13.82
CA SER A 108 -7.31 -19.10 -14.82
C SER A 108 -7.38 -17.57 -14.81
N ASN A 109 -8.45 -17.00 -14.25
CA ASN A 109 -8.63 -15.54 -14.15
C ASN A 109 -8.36 -15.02 -12.74
N TYR A 110 -8.04 -15.90 -11.79
CA TYR A 110 -7.77 -15.51 -10.42
C TYR A 110 -6.32 -15.04 -10.31
N SER A 111 -6.16 -13.77 -9.97
CA SER A 111 -4.88 -13.15 -9.67
C SER A 111 -4.99 -12.35 -8.38
N LEU A 112 -3.86 -12.12 -7.73
CA LEU A 112 -3.74 -11.18 -6.61
C LEU A 112 -2.53 -10.29 -6.86
N ARG A 113 -2.73 -8.98 -6.85
CA ARG A 113 -1.71 -7.96 -7.09
C ARG A 113 -1.42 -7.22 -5.79
N PHE A 114 -0.14 -7.11 -5.45
CA PHE A 114 0.31 -6.46 -4.22
C PHE A 114 1.19 -5.26 -4.57
N TYR A 115 0.78 -4.08 -4.09
CA TYR A 115 1.53 -2.83 -4.25
C TYR A 115 1.82 -2.21 -2.90
N GLN A 116 2.94 -1.53 -2.75
CA GLN A 116 3.19 -0.71 -1.59
C GLN A 116 2.23 0.47 -1.56
N TYR A 117 1.61 0.72 -0.41
CA TYR A 117 0.79 1.90 -0.17
C TYR A 117 1.64 3.17 -0.29
N SER A 118 1.29 4.03 -1.24
CA SER A 118 1.82 5.37 -1.39
C SER A 118 0.66 6.35 -1.54
N LYS A 119 0.80 7.51 -0.91
CA LYS A 119 -0.17 8.61 -1.03
C LYS A 119 0.61 9.88 -1.21
N SER A 120 0.31 10.63 -2.26
CA SER A 120 0.91 11.93 -2.47
C SER A 120 0.35 12.94 -1.48
N TRP A 121 1.22 13.89 -1.09
CA TRP A 121 0.85 14.94 -0.17
C TRP A 121 0.04 15.98 -0.94
N GLY A 122 -1.19 16.25 -0.49
CA GLY A 122 -2.22 17.03 -1.21
C GLY A 122 -1.92 18.52 -1.45
N ILE A 123 -0.66 18.95 -1.33
CA ILE A 123 -0.21 20.31 -1.68
C ILE A 123 0.25 20.36 -3.16
N ASN A 124 0.66 19.23 -3.75
CA ASN A 124 1.05 19.16 -5.15
C ASN A 124 -0.16 18.78 -6.01
N LEU A 125 -0.79 19.79 -6.62
CA LEU A 125 -1.91 19.63 -7.56
C LEU A 125 -1.55 18.93 -8.89
N PHE A 126 -0.26 18.72 -9.15
CA PHE A 126 0.27 18.10 -10.38
C PHE A 126 1.14 16.86 -10.12
N ALA A 127 1.11 16.32 -8.90
CA ALA A 127 1.82 15.10 -8.58
C ALA A 127 0.86 13.91 -8.64
N ASP A 128 1.39 12.77 -9.07
CA ASP A 128 0.69 11.48 -9.08
C ASP A 128 0.03 11.24 -7.71
N ALA A 129 -1.20 10.75 -7.70
CA ALA A 129 -1.99 10.56 -6.48
C ALA A 129 -1.38 9.49 -5.53
N GLY A 130 -0.58 8.58 -6.09
CA GLY A 130 -0.03 7.42 -5.42
C GLY A 130 -0.95 6.20 -5.54
N THR A 131 -0.42 5.02 -5.18
CA THR A 131 -1.17 3.75 -5.28
C THR A 131 -2.46 3.74 -4.46
N ALA A 132 -2.55 4.58 -3.41
CA ALA A 132 -3.75 4.75 -2.60
C ALA A 132 -4.99 5.21 -3.39
N TYR A 133 -4.79 5.84 -4.56
CA TYR A 133 -5.88 6.24 -5.47
C TYR A 133 -6.76 5.05 -5.85
N PHE A 134 -6.16 3.91 -6.18
CA PHE A 134 -6.84 2.69 -6.64
C PHE A 134 -7.57 1.93 -5.54
N LEU A 135 -7.59 2.41 -4.29
CA LEU A 135 -8.45 1.84 -3.26
C LEU A 135 -9.93 2.15 -3.50
N GLU A 136 -10.21 3.32 -4.09
CA GLU A 136 -11.58 3.84 -4.23
C GLU A 136 -11.89 4.33 -5.64
N ASN A 137 -10.92 4.36 -6.55
CA ASN A 137 -11.07 4.87 -7.91
C ASN A 137 -10.58 3.84 -8.95
N GLU A 138 -11.21 3.85 -10.12
CA GLU A 138 -10.74 3.15 -11.31
C GLU A 138 -9.58 3.91 -11.96
N GLU A 139 -8.80 3.23 -12.80
CA GLU A 139 -7.77 3.87 -13.62
C GLU A 139 -8.36 4.98 -14.51
N ASP A 140 -7.69 6.13 -14.54
CA ASP A 140 -8.05 7.25 -15.42
C ASP A 140 -6.92 7.49 -16.42
N PRO A 141 -7.00 6.90 -17.62
CA PRO A 141 -6.02 7.13 -18.68
C PRO A 141 -6.16 8.50 -19.34
N SER A 142 -7.15 9.30 -18.94
CA SER A 142 -7.51 10.58 -19.55
C SER A 142 -7.27 11.75 -18.59
N GLY A 143 -7.23 12.97 -19.13
CA GLY A 143 -7.09 14.20 -18.33
C GLY A 143 -5.66 14.75 -18.26
N PHE A 144 -5.45 15.71 -17.36
CA PHE A 144 -4.16 16.40 -17.20
C PHE A 144 -3.15 15.61 -16.36
N VAL A 145 -3.63 14.65 -15.55
CA VAL A 145 -2.83 13.73 -14.75
C VAL A 145 -3.38 12.34 -15.02
N VAL A 146 -2.54 11.46 -15.56
CA VAL A 146 -2.91 10.08 -15.87
C VAL A 146 -2.66 9.22 -14.64
N GLU A 147 -3.67 8.45 -14.24
CA GLU A 147 -3.60 7.57 -13.07
C GLU A 147 -3.82 6.13 -13.51
N GLU A 148 -2.74 5.47 -13.92
CA GLU A 148 -2.71 4.05 -14.26
C GLU A 148 -1.85 3.28 -13.25
N LEU A 149 -2.31 2.12 -12.78
CA LEU A 149 -1.58 1.34 -11.79
C LEU A 149 -0.22 0.86 -12.36
N SER A 150 -0.16 0.66 -13.68
CA SER A 150 1.05 0.30 -14.43
C SER A 150 2.21 1.29 -14.24
N MET A 151 1.90 2.58 -14.05
CA MET A 151 2.89 3.64 -13.81
C MET A 151 3.58 3.51 -12.45
N TYR A 152 2.95 2.80 -11.51
CA TYR A 152 3.46 2.55 -10.17
C TYR A 152 4.26 1.24 -10.08
N SER A 153 4.89 0.80 -11.16
CA SER A 153 5.69 -0.44 -11.22
C SER A 153 6.75 -0.53 -10.11
N ASN A 154 7.37 0.59 -9.75
CA ASN A 154 8.34 0.68 -8.65
C ASN A 154 7.76 0.34 -7.26
N TYR A 155 6.43 0.48 -7.10
CA TYR A 155 5.71 0.13 -5.89
C TYR A 155 5.16 -1.28 -5.92
N ARG A 156 5.27 -2.01 -7.04
CA ARG A 156 4.83 -3.40 -7.13
C ARG A 156 5.69 -4.27 -6.23
N LEU A 157 5.03 -5.09 -5.42
CA LEU A 157 5.68 -5.98 -4.45
C LEU A 157 5.58 -7.44 -4.87
N ALA A 158 4.39 -7.87 -5.29
CA ALA A 158 4.16 -9.23 -5.72
C ALA A 158 2.94 -9.35 -6.65
N GLU A 159 2.90 -10.44 -7.40
CA GLU A 159 1.75 -10.90 -8.17
C GLU A 159 1.59 -12.39 -7.99
N PHE A 160 0.36 -12.82 -7.74
CA PHE A 160 -0.03 -14.22 -7.72
C PHE A 160 -0.98 -14.49 -8.88
N HIS A 161 -0.84 -15.63 -9.53
CA HIS A 161 -1.80 -16.15 -10.49
C HIS A 161 -1.75 -17.67 -10.56
N TRP A 162 -2.81 -18.27 -11.06
CA TRP A 162 -2.83 -19.72 -11.34
C TRP A 162 -2.36 -20.00 -12.75
N ASN A 163 -1.31 -20.80 -12.87
CA ASN A 163 -0.80 -21.28 -14.15
C ASN A 163 -0.94 -22.79 -14.29
N PRO A 164 -1.07 -23.32 -15.52
CA PRO A 164 -0.98 -24.76 -15.74
C PRO A 164 0.36 -25.28 -15.25
N CYS A 165 0.37 -26.35 -14.46
CA CYS A 165 1.62 -26.98 -14.05
C CYS A 165 2.31 -27.61 -15.27
N GLU A 166 3.62 -27.42 -15.42
CA GLU A 166 4.41 -27.92 -16.57
C GLU A 166 4.35 -29.45 -16.76
N ASN A 167 4.00 -30.21 -15.71
CA ASN A 167 3.99 -31.68 -15.72
C ASN A 167 2.75 -32.34 -16.35
N GLY A 168 1.91 -31.61 -17.09
CA GLY A 168 0.88 -32.20 -17.97
C GLY A 168 -0.28 -32.93 -17.28
N SER A 169 -0.43 -32.81 -15.96
CA SER A 169 -1.47 -33.52 -15.17
C SER A 169 -2.87 -32.87 -15.24
N GLY A 170 -3.05 -31.81 -16.01
CA GLY A 170 -4.30 -31.02 -16.01
C GLY A 170 -4.55 -30.28 -14.69
N GLN A 171 -3.52 -30.13 -13.86
CA GLN A 171 -3.56 -29.42 -12.58
C GLN A 171 -3.05 -27.99 -12.75
N TYR A 172 -3.59 -27.06 -11.95
CA TYR A 172 -3.13 -25.68 -11.85
C TYR A 172 -2.22 -25.53 -10.63
N CYS A 173 -1.14 -24.78 -10.80
CA CYS A 173 -0.16 -24.44 -9.79
C CYS A 173 -0.23 -22.94 -9.54
N GLY A 174 -0.13 -22.54 -8.27
CA GLY A 174 -0.05 -21.13 -7.92
C GLY A 174 1.36 -20.62 -8.20
N GLU A 175 1.50 -19.59 -9.02
CA GLU A 175 2.77 -18.91 -9.24
C GLU A 175 2.76 -17.57 -8.49
N LEU A 176 3.77 -17.35 -7.65
CA LEU A 176 3.95 -16.12 -6.89
C LEU A 176 5.25 -15.43 -7.32
N ILE A 177 5.11 -14.31 -8.01
CA ILE A 177 6.20 -13.49 -8.52
C ILE A 177 6.42 -12.31 -7.58
N TYR A 178 7.64 -12.12 -7.10
CA TYR A 178 8.04 -10.99 -6.27
C TYR A 178 8.83 -9.97 -7.09
N PHE A 179 8.59 -8.69 -6.79
CA PHE A 179 9.20 -7.57 -7.49
C PHE A 179 10.08 -6.74 -6.56
N ASP A 180 11.14 -6.17 -7.12
CA ASP A 180 11.93 -5.12 -6.49
C ASP A 180 12.12 -3.97 -7.49
N LYS A 181 11.57 -2.81 -7.18
CA LYS A 181 11.62 -1.61 -8.04
C LYS A 181 11.19 -1.89 -9.49
N GLY A 182 10.09 -2.61 -9.65
CA GLY A 182 9.53 -2.95 -10.95
C GLY A 182 10.17 -4.17 -11.64
N GLU A 183 11.30 -4.68 -11.16
CA GLU A 183 11.95 -5.86 -11.73
C GLU A 183 11.57 -7.14 -10.98
N VAL A 184 11.49 -8.26 -11.70
CA VAL A 184 11.25 -9.58 -11.09
C VAL A 184 12.48 -9.97 -10.27
N SER A 185 12.29 -10.10 -8.96
CA SER A 185 13.35 -10.49 -8.03
C SER A 185 13.38 -12.00 -7.77
N LYS A 186 12.20 -12.62 -7.65
CA LYS A 186 12.06 -14.05 -7.35
C LYS A 186 10.72 -14.55 -7.87
N THR A 187 10.68 -15.76 -8.39
CA THR A 187 9.45 -16.49 -8.66
C THR A 187 9.41 -17.74 -7.79
N GLU A 188 8.25 -18.03 -7.21
CA GLU A 188 8.02 -19.21 -6.40
C GLU A 188 6.77 -19.95 -6.87
N ILE A 189 6.92 -21.24 -7.16
CA ILE A 189 5.80 -22.11 -7.50
C ILE A 189 5.31 -22.76 -6.23
N LEU A 190 4.02 -22.59 -5.96
CA LEU A 190 3.35 -23.05 -4.76
C LEU A 190 2.56 -24.32 -5.11
N TRP A 191 3.26 -25.43 -4.93
CA TRP A 191 2.74 -26.79 -5.06
C TRP A 191 1.80 -27.10 -3.88
N ASP A 192 0.81 -27.96 -4.10
CA ASP A 192 -0.17 -28.41 -3.09
C ASP A 192 -1.12 -27.35 -2.52
N MET A 193 -1.23 -26.19 -3.17
CA MET A 193 -2.43 -25.36 -2.97
C MET A 193 -3.61 -26.08 -3.61
N VAL A 194 -4.50 -26.67 -2.82
CA VAL A 194 -5.62 -27.52 -3.27
C VAL A 194 -6.27 -26.97 -4.54
N PRO A 195 -6.05 -27.56 -5.73
CA PRO A 195 -6.74 -27.15 -6.93
C PRO A 195 -7.96 -28.05 -7.14
N VAL A 196 -9.11 -27.40 -7.29
CA VAL A 196 -10.30 -27.80 -8.08
C VAL A 196 -10.36 -29.29 -8.46
N LYS A 197 -11.37 -30.03 -7.94
CA LYS A 197 -11.75 -31.34 -8.50
C LYS A 197 -12.06 -31.14 -9.99
N SER A 198 -11.20 -31.66 -10.87
CA SER A 198 -11.52 -31.77 -12.28
C SER A 198 -12.75 -32.66 -12.40
N ASN A 199 -13.88 -32.07 -12.76
CA ASN A 199 -15.08 -32.84 -13.05
C ASN A 199 -14.90 -33.43 -14.46
N THR A 200 -14.02 -34.43 -14.58
CA THR A 200 -13.87 -35.22 -15.80
C THR A 200 -15.13 -36.04 -15.98
N ARG A 201 -16.13 -35.45 -16.65
CA ARG A 201 -17.19 -36.21 -17.32
C ARG A 201 -16.51 -36.99 -18.45
N SER A 202 -16.04 -38.19 -18.13
CA SER A 202 -15.81 -39.22 -19.14
C SER A 202 -17.17 -39.57 -19.73
N LYS A 203 -17.48 -39.00 -20.90
CA LYS A 203 -18.46 -39.57 -21.83
C LYS A 203 -17.68 -40.41 -22.83
N LYS A 204 -17.68 -41.72 -22.62
CA LYS A 204 -17.72 -42.70 -23.70
C LYS A 204 -18.37 -43.97 -23.18
#